data_AF-A0A529W867-F1
#
_entry.id   AF-A0A529W867-F1
#
_cell.length_a   1.000
_cell.length_b   1.000
_cell.length_c   1.000
_cell.angle_alpha   90.00
_cell.angle_beta   90.00
_cell.angle_gamma   90.00
#
_symmetry.space_group_name_H-M   'P 1'
#
loop_
_entity.id
_entity.type
_entity.pdbx_description
1 polymer ?
#
loop_
_entity_poly.entity_id
_entity_poly.type
_entity_poly.pdbx_seq_one_letter_code
_entity_poly.pdbx_strand_id
1 'polypeptide(L)'
;TTGEQFAYYELNDELKPVQKPFPERLQKSVSLIEDNCEPALCTVLFIGGAGGSLRAGVTENPVNLTRSVQGLRTYVTVGGAPVYVWPGGGITLMVDVTRVPEGAFGYVPTPALVAPIEFTMRRDDYVRLGGYENEIRSVEDILAKGGEYLNPRRGTGAPVNNPWPPLAQLRRAAANGAG
;
A
#
# COMPACT_ATOMS: atom_id res chain seq x y z
N THR A 1 1.20 27.23 -11.54
CA THR A 1 2.65 27.18 -11.19
C THR A 1 3.40 28.24 -11.99
N THR A 2 4.73 28.37 -11.87
CA THR A 2 5.54 29.33 -12.66
C THR A 2 5.40 29.14 -14.19
N GLY A 3 5.02 27.94 -14.65
CA GLY A 3 4.71 27.68 -16.07
C GLY A 3 3.35 28.25 -16.49
N GLU A 4 2.32 28.16 -15.64
CA GLU A 4 0.95 28.60 -15.94
C GLU A 4 0.71 30.10 -15.69
N GLN A 5 1.47 30.70 -14.77
CA GLN A 5 1.31 32.09 -14.35
C GLN A 5 2.66 32.81 -14.39
N PHE A 6 2.83 33.67 -15.39
CA PHE A 6 4.05 34.45 -15.61
C PHE A 6 3.74 35.87 -16.13
N ALA A 7 4.62 36.81 -15.83
CA ALA A 7 4.57 38.18 -16.32
C ALA A 7 6.00 38.74 -16.43
N TYR A 8 6.21 39.70 -17.32
CA TYR A 8 7.49 40.36 -17.52
C TYR A 8 7.41 41.82 -17.06
N TYR A 9 8.39 42.25 -16.27
CA TYR A 9 8.46 43.59 -15.71
C TYR A 9 9.85 44.18 -15.97
N GLU A 10 9.89 45.48 -16.26
CA GLU A 10 11.12 46.27 -16.34
C GLU A 10 11.04 47.41 -15.33
N LEU A 11 12.18 47.82 -14.77
CA LEU A 11 12.22 48.94 -13.84
C LEU A 11 12.18 50.26 -14.62
N ASN A 12 11.33 51.19 -14.19
CA ASN A 12 11.36 52.57 -14.68
C ASN A 12 12.50 53.38 -14.02
N ASP A 13 12.61 54.67 -14.37
CA ASP A 13 13.66 55.57 -13.84
C ASP A 13 13.59 55.77 -12.31
N GLU A 14 12.43 55.50 -11.72
CA GLU A 14 12.18 55.55 -10.27
C GLU A 14 12.42 54.18 -9.60
N LEU A 15 12.96 53.21 -10.35
CA LEU A 15 13.19 51.82 -9.93
C LEU A 15 11.91 51.05 -9.55
N LYS A 16 10.77 51.42 -10.14
CA LYS A 16 9.49 50.72 -9.95
C LYS A 16 9.25 49.71 -11.08
N PRO A 17 8.79 48.48 -10.77
CA PRO A 17 8.47 47.50 -11.79
C PRO A 17 7.23 47.92 -12.59
N VAL A 18 7.37 47.98 -13.91
CA VAL A 18 6.30 48.26 -14.87
C VAL A 18 6.11 47.04 -15.76
N GLN A 19 4.88 46.53 -15.84
CA GLN A 19 4.57 45.35 -16.66
C GLN A 19 4.77 45.66 -18.15
N LYS A 20 5.39 44.72 -18.87
CA LYS A 20 5.66 44.81 -20.29
C LYS A 20 5.14 43.56 -21.01
N PRO A 21 4.93 43.63 -22.35
CA PRO A 21 4.64 42.45 -23.15
C PRO A 21 5.71 41.37 -22.92
N PHE A 22 5.29 40.11 -22.86
CA PHE A 22 6.19 39.01 -22.61
C PHE A 22 7.15 38.81 -23.81
N PRO A 23 8.48 38.87 -23.62
CA PRO A 23 9.43 38.77 -24.73
C PRO A 23 9.42 37.40 -25.39
N GLU A 24 9.42 37.35 -26.72
CA GLU A 24 9.41 36.10 -27.50
C GLU A 24 10.60 35.19 -27.14
N ARG A 25 11.78 35.78 -26.90
CA ARG A 25 12.99 35.05 -26.47
C ARG A 25 12.83 34.26 -25.16
N LEU A 26 11.86 34.62 -24.31
CA LEU A 26 11.61 33.97 -23.03
C LEU A 26 10.50 32.91 -23.10
N GLN A 27 9.74 32.83 -24.21
CA GLN A 27 8.63 31.89 -24.36
C GLN A 27 9.10 30.44 -24.23
N LYS A 28 10.20 30.08 -24.90
CA LYS A 28 10.78 28.74 -24.82
C LYS A 28 11.07 28.31 -23.38
N SER A 29 11.58 29.23 -22.55
CA SER A 29 11.90 28.93 -21.16
C SER A 29 10.64 28.64 -20.34
N VAL A 30 9.56 29.41 -20.54
CA VAL A 30 8.28 29.20 -19.84
C VAL A 30 7.63 27.90 -20.28
N SER A 31 7.59 27.62 -21.59
CA SER A 31 7.06 26.35 -22.11
C SER A 31 7.81 25.15 -21.54
N LEU A 32 9.14 25.23 -21.43
CA LEU A 32 9.93 24.18 -20.79
C LEU A 32 9.62 24.03 -19.29
N ILE A 33 9.34 25.12 -18.57
CA ILE A 33 8.97 25.05 -17.15
C ILE A 33 7.61 24.37 -17.00
N GLU A 34 6.65 24.70 -17.87
CA GLU A 34 5.33 24.09 -17.90
C GLU A 34 5.40 22.59 -18.24
N ASP A 35 6.12 22.23 -19.30
CA ASP A 35 6.31 20.84 -19.73
C ASP A 35 7.02 19.97 -18.68
N ASN A 36 7.89 20.57 -17.86
CA ASN A 36 8.59 19.87 -16.78
C ASN A 36 7.78 19.79 -15.48
N CYS A 37 6.60 20.42 -15.40
CA CYS A 37 5.75 20.32 -14.23
C CYS A 37 4.88 19.06 -14.32
N GLU A 38 4.96 18.20 -13.31
CA GLU A 38 4.05 17.07 -13.12
C GLU A 38 3.04 17.35 -11.98
N PRO A 39 1.87 16.70 -11.97
CA PRO A 39 0.95 16.81 -10.85
C PRO A 39 1.63 16.41 -9.54
N ALA A 40 1.50 17.25 -8.51
CA ALA A 40 1.96 16.90 -7.18
C ALA A 40 1.10 15.76 -6.62
N LEU A 41 1.68 14.57 -6.51
CA LEU A 41 1.03 13.40 -5.91
C LEU A 41 1.44 13.27 -4.44
N CYS A 42 0.46 13.10 -3.55
CA CYS A 42 0.70 12.75 -2.16
C CYS A 42 0.59 11.23 -1.98
N THR A 43 1.64 10.59 -1.48
CA THR A 43 1.63 9.17 -1.14
C THR A 43 1.62 9.00 0.37
N VAL A 44 0.69 8.19 0.88
CA VAL A 44 0.60 7.86 2.32
C VAL A 44 0.89 6.37 2.50
N LEU A 45 2.01 6.07 3.16
CA LEU A 45 2.45 4.71 3.43
C LEU A 45 2.27 4.38 4.91
N PHE A 46 1.71 3.20 5.20
CA PHE A 46 1.75 2.62 6.53
C PHE A 46 2.90 1.61 6.60
N ILE A 47 3.76 1.76 7.60
CA ILE A 47 4.85 0.82 7.90
C ILE A 47 4.67 0.34 9.33
N GLY A 48 4.61 -0.99 9.51
CA GLY A 48 4.35 -1.58 10.83
C GLY A 48 4.90 -2.99 10.95
N GLY A 49 5.27 -3.35 12.18
CA GLY A 49 5.69 -4.69 12.55
C GLY A 49 4.53 -5.52 13.10
N ALA A 50 4.33 -6.73 12.58
CA ALA A 50 3.49 -7.74 13.19
C ALA A 50 4.22 -8.37 14.40
N GLY A 51 3.85 -7.93 15.59
CA GLY A 51 4.44 -8.33 16.87
C GLY A 51 4.20 -9.80 17.25
N GLY A 52 4.74 -10.22 18.40
CA GLY A 52 4.58 -11.60 18.90
C GLY A 52 3.13 -11.97 19.20
N SER A 53 2.35 -11.07 19.80
CA SER A 53 0.95 -11.29 20.16
C SER A 53 0.06 -11.57 18.94
N LEU A 54 0.20 -10.78 17.87
CA LEU A 54 -0.51 -11.01 16.62
C LEU A 54 -0.20 -12.38 16.05
N ARG A 55 1.10 -12.74 15.97
CA ARG A 55 1.54 -14.02 15.39
C ARG A 55 1.10 -15.23 16.24
N ALA A 56 1.03 -15.06 17.56
CA ALA A 56 0.51 -16.09 18.46
C ALA A 56 -0.99 -16.36 18.27
N GLY A 57 -1.76 -15.37 17.81
CA GLY A 57 -3.16 -15.58 17.42
C GLY A 57 -3.34 -16.40 16.13
N VAL A 58 -2.27 -16.68 15.38
CA VAL A 58 -2.34 -17.40 14.09
C VAL A 58 -1.77 -18.81 14.19
N THR A 59 -0.68 -19.02 14.92
CA THR A 59 -0.02 -20.32 15.06
C THR A 59 0.55 -20.50 16.46
N GLU A 60 0.59 -21.74 16.96
CA GLU A 60 1.17 -22.10 18.26
C GLU A 60 2.63 -21.65 18.42
N ASN A 61 3.43 -21.71 17.35
CA ASN A 61 4.79 -21.19 17.32
C ASN A 61 4.91 -19.98 16.38
N PRO A 62 4.83 -18.74 16.90
CA PRO A 62 4.88 -17.50 16.12
C PRO A 62 6.08 -17.36 15.16
N VAL A 63 7.19 -18.02 15.47
CA VAL A 63 8.40 -17.98 14.63
C VAL A 63 8.20 -18.73 13.32
N ASN A 64 7.38 -19.79 13.31
CA ASN A 64 7.08 -20.55 12.09
C ASN A 64 6.35 -19.70 11.05
N LEU A 65 5.35 -18.93 11.47
CA LEU A 65 4.67 -17.98 10.58
C LEU A 65 5.65 -16.96 10.00
N THR A 66 6.56 -16.44 10.84
CA THR A 66 7.60 -15.49 10.40
C THR A 66 8.49 -16.09 9.31
N ARG A 67 8.97 -17.32 9.52
CA ARG A 67 9.78 -18.05 8.53
C ARG A 67 8.99 -18.34 7.26
N SER A 68 7.70 -18.64 7.36
CA SER A 68 6.83 -18.88 6.21
C SER A 68 6.64 -17.64 5.34
N VAL A 69 6.42 -16.48 5.98
CA VAL A 69 6.30 -15.18 5.30
C VAL A 69 7.62 -14.79 4.62
N GLN A 70 8.74 -14.83 5.36
CA GLN A 70 10.06 -14.52 4.80
C GLN A 70 10.49 -15.50 3.70
N GLY A 71 10.02 -16.77 3.77
CA GLY A 71 10.22 -17.80 2.76
C GLY A 71 9.21 -17.79 1.61
N LEU A 72 8.37 -16.76 1.49
CA LEU A 72 7.37 -16.58 0.43
C LEU A 72 6.34 -17.71 0.30
N ARG A 73 6.10 -18.48 1.37
CA ARG A 73 5.07 -19.54 1.43
C ARG A 73 3.72 -19.02 1.93
N THR A 74 3.73 -17.85 2.56
CA THR A 74 2.54 -17.15 3.03
C THR A 74 2.45 -15.79 2.37
N TYR A 75 1.34 -15.53 1.69
CA TYR A 75 1.03 -14.23 1.12
C TYR A 75 0.44 -13.31 2.20
N VAL A 76 0.91 -12.07 2.25
CA VAL A 76 0.48 -11.09 3.26
C VAL A 76 -0.19 -9.92 2.56
N THR A 77 -1.35 -9.51 3.08
CA THR A 77 -2.08 -8.30 2.64
C THR A 77 -2.49 -7.46 3.84
N VAL A 78 -2.88 -6.21 3.60
CA VAL A 78 -3.52 -5.34 4.58
C VAL A 78 -4.83 -4.84 3.99
N GLY A 79 -5.96 -5.32 4.52
CA GLY A 79 -7.30 -5.03 4.00
C GLY A 79 -7.42 -5.38 2.50
N GLY A 80 -6.80 -6.49 2.09
CA GLY A 80 -6.72 -6.93 0.69
C GLY A 80 -5.71 -6.16 -0.17
N ALA A 81 -5.09 -5.08 0.34
CA ALA A 81 -4.04 -4.38 -0.39
C ALA A 81 -2.70 -5.15 -0.30
N PRO A 82 -1.94 -5.24 -1.40
CA PRO A 82 -0.65 -5.91 -1.41
C PRO A 82 0.37 -5.11 -0.60
N VAL A 83 1.25 -5.83 0.10
CA VAL A 83 2.30 -5.22 0.92
C VAL A 83 3.69 -5.54 0.40
N TYR A 84 4.65 -4.69 0.78
CA TYR A 84 6.06 -5.02 0.74
C TYR A 84 6.50 -5.56 2.10
N VAL A 85 7.00 -6.79 2.14
CA VAL A 85 7.58 -7.38 3.36
C VAL A 85 9.07 -7.02 3.40
N TRP A 86 9.50 -6.36 4.46
CA TRP A 86 10.88 -5.97 4.67
C TRP A 86 11.74 -7.19 5.06
N PRO A 87 12.99 -7.25 4.56
CA PRO A 87 13.93 -8.28 4.99
C PRO A 87 14.30 -8.09 6.47
N GLY A 88 14.68 -9.19 7.13
CA GLY A 88 15.14 -9.17 8.51
C GLY A 88 14.35 -10.11 9.42
N GLY A 89 14.45 -9.88 10.73
CA GLY A 89 13.70 -10.62 11.73
C GLY A 89 12.27 -10.10 11.89
N GLY A 90 11.33 -11.01 12.14
CA GLY A 90 9.91 -10.65 12.29
C GLY A 90 9.19 -10.42 10.96
N ILE A 91 8.02 -9.79 11.04
CA ILE A 91 7.19 -9.46 9.89
C ILE A 91 6.98 -7.95 9.91
N THR A 92 7.88 -7.21 9.25
CA THR A 92 7.71 -5.77 9.01
C THR A 92 7.17 -5.59 7.61
N LEU A 93 6.06 -4.87 7.47
CA LEU A 93 5.41 -4.65 6.19
C LEU A 93 5.21 -3.16 5.91
N MET A 94 5.09 -2.83 4.64
CA MET A 94 4.74 -1.52 4.13
C MET A 94 3.59 -1.64 3.14
N VAL A 95 2.58 -0.78 3.28
CA VAL A 95 1.42 -0.75 2.39
C VAL A 95 1.08 0.69 2.01
N ASP A 96 0.64 0.89 0.78
CA ASP A 96 0.02 2.13 0.32
C ASP A 96 -1.41 2.20 0.86
N VAL A 97 -1.65 3.15 1.77
CA VAL A 97 -2.94 3.29 2.48
C VAL A 97 -4.06 3.66 1.52
N THR A 98 -3.76 4.32 0.39
CA THR A 98 -4.77 4.70 -0.60
C THR A 98 -5.42 3.50 -1.30
N ARG A 99 -4.80 2.31 -1.17
CA ARG A 99 -5.29 1.04 -1.74
C ARG A 99 -6.06 0.19 -0.74
N VAL A 100 -6.06 0.57 0.53
CA VAL A 100 -6.79 -0.12 1.60
C VAL A 100 -8.21 0.45 1.67
N PRO A 101 -9.25 -0.37 1.91
CA PRO A 101 -10.59 0.14 2.11
C PRO A 101 -10.65 1.23 3.18
N GLU A 102 -11.47 2.26 2.96
CA GLU A 102 -11.69 3.32 3.92
C GLU A 102 -12.18 2.75 5.26
N GLY A 103 -11.59 3.23 6.36
CA GLY A 103 -11.95 2.78 7.71
C GLY A 103 -11.51 1.35 8.06
N ALA A 104 -10.62 0.73 7.28
CA ALA A 104 -10.18 -0.64 7.56
C ALA A 104 -9.23 -0.75 8.78
N PHE A 105 -8.53 0.32 9.15
CA PHE A 105 -7.71 0.35 10.35
C PHE A 105 -8.58 0.63 11.58
N GLY A 106 -8.44 -0.23 12.59
CA GLY A 106 -9.02 0.00 13.91
C GLY A 106 -8.09 0.84 14.81
N TYR A 107 -8.64 1.31 15.93
CA TYR A 107 -7.91 2.00 16.97
C TYR A 107 -8.37 1.49 18.34
N VAL A 108 -7.46 1.39 19.29
CA VAL A 108 -7.74 1.04 20.68
C VAL A 108 -7.49 2.26 21.60
N PRO A 109 -8.10 2.36 22.80
CA PRO A 109 -7.94 3.53 23.67
C PRO A 109 -6.49 3.87 24.04
N THR A 110 -5.65 2.84 24.18
CA THR A 110 -4.18 3.01 24.23
C THR A 110 -3.70 3.38 22.82
N PRO A 111 -2.91 4.45 22.61
CA PRO A 111 -2.59 4.97 21.29
C PRO A 111 -1.85 3.98 20.40
N ALA A 112 -2.62 3.11 19.75
CA ALA A 112 -2.17 2.01 18.92
C ALA A 112 -3.21 1.73 17.82
N LEU A 113 -2.70 1.49 16.61
CA LEU A 113 -3.51 1.11 15.46
C LEU A 113 -3.66 -0.41 15.40
N VAL A 114 -4.84 -0.86 14.98
CA VAL A 114 -5.12 -2.26 14.65
C VAL A 114 -5.16 -2.39 13.13
N ALA A 115 -4.07 -2.85 12.54
CA ALA A 115 -3.98 -3.05 11.10
C ALA A 115 -4.71 -4.34 10.68
N PRO A 116 -5.52 -4.32 9.60
CA PRO A 116 -6.25 -5.49 9.11
C PRO A 116 -5.32 -6.41 8.30
N ILE A 117 -4.31 -6.99 8.96
CA ILE A 117 -3.31 -7.85 8.33
C ILE A 117 -3.91 -9.23 8.07
N GLU A 118 -3.77 -9.73 6.84
CA GLU A 118 -4.25 -11.07 6.45
C GLU A 118 -3.08 -11.95 5.99
N PHE A 119 -3.15 -13.24 6.32
CA PHE A 119 -2.21 -14.26 5.89
C PHE A 119 -2.94 -15.30 5.03
N THR A 120 -2.50 -15.46 3.79
CA THR A 120 -3.07 -16.44 2.86
C THR A 120 -2.02 -17.51 2.54
N MET A 121 -2.39 -18.78 2.71
CA MET A 121 -1.54 -19.93 2.41
C MET A 121 -2.42 -21.18 2.18
N ARG A 122 -1.81 -22.29 1.77
CA ARG A 122 -2.52 -23.57 1.68
C ARG A 122 -2.87 -24.08 3.08
N ARG A 123 -4.01 -24.78 3.20
CA ARG A 123 -4.43 -25.40 4.46
C ARG A 123 -3.36 -26.30 5.06
N ASP A 124 -2.77 -27.19 4.25
CA ASP A 124 -1.74 -28.12 4.75
C ASP A 124 -0.47 -27.38 5.21
N ASP A 125 -0.14 -26.25 4.57
CA ASP A 125 0.95 -25.40 5.03
C ASP A 125 0.60 -24.79 6.40
N TYR A 126 -0.60 -24.27 6.56
CA TYR A 126 -1.09 -23.71 7.84
C TYR A 126 -1.04 -24.74 8.98
N VAL A 127 -1.54 -25.96 8.76
CA VAL A 127 -1.51 -27.04 9.76
C VAL A 127 -0.06 -27.40 10.13
N ARG A 128 0.83 -27.55 9.15
CA ARG A 128 2.26 -27.86 9.42
C ARG A 128 2.99 -26.76 10.20
N LEU A 129 2.53 -25.51 10.13
CA LEU A 129 3.12 -24.42 10.90
C LEU A 129 2.69 -24.44 12.38
N GLY A 130 1.72 -25.29 12.75
CA GLY A 130 1.06 -25.30 14.06
C GLY A 130 -0.14 -24.35 14.10
N GLY A 131 -0.85 -24.19 12.98
CA GLY A 131 -2.10 -23.42 12.93
C GLY A 131 -3.24 -24.12 13.66
N TYR A 132 -4.20 -23.34 14.16
CA TYR A 132 -5.38 -23.83 14.87
C TYR A 132 -6.37 -24.50 13.90
N GLU A 133 -6.18 -25.79 13.61
CA GLU A 133 -6.97 -26.51 12.60
C GLU A 133 -8.47 -26.56 12.96
N ASN A 134 -8.80 -26.75 14.23
CA ASN A 134 -10.19 -26.83 14.69
C ASN A 134 -10.96 -25.51 14.52
N GLU A 135 -10.24 -24.39 14.36
CA GLU A 135 -10.82 -23.05 14.19
C GLU A 135 -11.03 -22.69 12.71
N ILE A 136 -10.68 -23.58 11.77
CA ILE A 136 -10.85 -23.33 10.34
C ILE A 136 -12.34 -23.34 9.99
N ARG A 137 -12.80 -22.23 9.39
CA ARG A 137 -14.17 -22.05 8.91
C ARG A 137 -14.18 -21.81 7.40
N SER A 138 -15.25 -22.23 6.72
CA SER A 138 -15.41 -21.95 5.28
C SER A 138 -15.78 -20.49 5.06
N VAL A 139 -15.53 -19.99 3.85
CA VAL A 139 -15.89 -18.62 3.47
C VAL A 139 -17.41 -18.44 3.53
N GLU A 140 -18.19 -19.43 3.08
CA GLU A 140 -19.65 -19.41 3.12
C GLU A 140 -20.17 -19.30 4.56
N ASP A 141 -19.58 -20.04 5.48
CA ASP A 141 -19.95 -19.99 6.90
C ASP A 141 -19.60 -18.64 7.53
N ILE A 142 -18.43 -18.08 7.20
CA ILE A 142 -18.05 -16.72 7.63
C ILE A 142 -19.02 -15.70 7.07
N LEU A 143 -19.36 -15.75 5.79
CA LEU A 143 -20.29 -14.82 5.14
C LEU A 143 -21.69 -14.91 5.76
N ALA A 144 -22.19 -16.10 6.05
CA ALA A 144 -23.50 -16.33 6.62
C ALA A 144 -23.61 -15.92 8.10
N LYS A 145 -22.62 -16.27 8.93
CA LYS A 145 -22.77 -16.19 10.40
C LYS A 145 -22.00 -15.07 11.09
N GLY A 146 -20.98 -14.49 10.47
CA GLY A 146 -20.11 -13.56 11.21
C GLY A 146 -18.75 -14.15 11.57
N GLY A 147 -17.82 -13.25 11.93
CA GLY A 147 -16.68 -13.61 12.77
C GLY A 147 -17.13 -13.69 14.23
N GLU A 148 -16.20 -13.97 15.14
CA GLU A 148 -16.47 -14.01 16.58
C GLU A 148 -17.01 -12.67 17.10
N TYR A 149 -16.50 -11.56 16.57
CA TYR A 149 -16.98 -10.21 16.87
C TYR A 149 -17.95 -9.71 15.81
N LEU A 150 -19.14 -9.28 16.24
CA LEU A 150 -20.17 -8.70 15.39
C LEU A 150 -19.78 -7.30 14.94
N ASN A 151 -19.30 -7.18 13.70
CA ASN A 151 -19.03 -5.90 13.05
C ASN A 151 -19.91 -5.73 11.81
N PRO A 152 -20.46 -4.52 11.56
CA PRO A 152 -21.07 -4.19 10.28
C PRO A 152 -20.09 -4.49 9.14
N ARG A 153 -20.53 -5.25 8.14
CA ARG A 153 -19.65 -5.69 7.04
C ARG A 153 -19.91 -4.88 5.79
N ARG A 154 -18.82 -4.50 5.13
CA ARG A 154 -18.84 -3.98 3.76
C ARG A 154 -17.88 -4.81 2.93
N GLY A 155 -18.41 -5.52 1.94
CA GLY A 155 -17.59 -6.23 0.95
C GLY A 155 -17.24 -5.28 -0.18
N THR A 156 -15.96 -5.17 -0.49
CA THR A 156 -15.49 -4.54 -1.74
C THR A 156 -14.57 -5.53 -2.45
N GLY A 157 -14.60 -5.55 -3.78
CA GLY A 157 -13.69 -6.38 -4.55
C GLY A 157 -12.25 -5.92 -4.31
N ALA A 158 -11.33 -6.85 -4.04
CA ALA A 158 -9.92 -6.51 -3.92
C ALA A 158 -9.41 -5.89 -5.25
N PRO A 159 -8.53 -4.87 -5.20
CA PRO A 159 -7.97 -4.27 -6.40
C PRO A 159 -7.25 -5.33 -7.26
N VAL A 160 -7.72 -5.55 -8.50
CA VAL A 160 -7.19 -6.59 -9.40
C VAL A 160 -5.75 -6.28 -9.87
N ASN A 161 -5.43 -4.99 -9.96
CA ASN A 161 -4.13 -4.52 -10.42
C ASN A 161 -3.18 -4.33 -9.24
N ASN A 162 -2.00 -4.96 -9.31
CA ASN A 162 -0.89 -4.66 -8.41
C ASN A 162 0.30 -4.12 -9.20
N PRO A 163 0.43 -2.79 -9.34
CA PRO A 163 1.56 -2.18 -10.03
C PRO A 163 2.87 -2.24 -9.24
N TRP A 164 2.88 -2.81 -8.03
CA TRP A 164 4.11 -2.91 -7.24
C TRP A 164 5.14 -3.80 -7.97
N PRO A 165 6.40 -3.34 -8.13
CA PRO A 165 7.36 -3.90 -9.09
C PRO A 165 7.55 -5.42 -9.07
N PRO A 166 7.59 -6.11 -7.91
CA PRO A 166 7.88 -7.55 -7.88
C PRO A 166 6.81 -8.40 -8.58
N LEU A 167 5.52 -8.08 -8.39
CA LEU A 167 4.42 -8.84 -8.99
C LEU A 167 4.19 -8.46 -10.47
N ALA A 168 4.46 -7.21 -10.83
CA ALA A 168 4.45 -6.77 -12.23
C ALA A 168 5.55 -7.46 -13.06
N GLN A 169 6.75 -7.64 -12.48
CA GLN A 169 7.85 -8.37 -13.12
C GLN A 169 7.60 -9.88 -13.21
N LEU A 170 7.05 -10.51 -12.16
CA LEU A 170 6.65 -11.92 -12.19
C LEU A 170 5.60 -12.23 -13.28
N ARG A 171 4.61 -11.36 -13.43
CA ARG A 171 3.58 -11.49 -14.50
C ARG A 171 4.19 -11.31 -15.90
N ARG A 172 5.15 -10.40 -16.09
CA ARG A 172 5.90 -10.26 -17.36
C ARG A 172 6.78 -11.48 -17.64
N ALA A 173 7.46 -12.03 -16.63
CA ALA A 173 8.28 -13.23 -16.78
C ALA A 173 7.43 -14.46 -17.16
N ALA A 174 6.25 -14.62 -16.55
CA ALA A 174 5.31 -15.67 -16.92
C ALA A 174 4.75 -15.51 -18.34
N ALA A 175 4.51 -14.27 -18.79
CA ALA A 175 4.07 -14.00 -20.16
C ALA A 175 5.19 -14.22 -21.21
N ASN A 176 6.45 -13.97 -20.85
CA ASN A 176 7.60 -14.11 -21.74
C ASN A 176 8.18 -15.54 -21.79
N GLY A 177 7.79 -16.43 -20.86
CA GLY A 177 8.20 -17.83 -20.82
C GLY A 177 7.20 -18.80 -21.47
N ALA A 178 6.12 -18.28 -22.08
CA ALA A 178 5.09 -19.04 -22.78
C ALA A 178 5.28 -19.02 -24.32
N GLY A 179 6.49 -18.74 -24.80
CA GLY A 179 6.88 -18.74 -26.21
C GLY A 179 7.87 -19.85 -26.54
#